data_AF-A0A9N9DEQ2-F1
#
_entry.id   AF-A0A9N9DEQ2-F1
#
_cell.length_a   1.000
_cell.length_b   1.000
_cell.length_c   1.000
_cell.angle_alpha   90.00
_cell.angle_beta   90.00
_cell.angle_gamma   90.00
#
_symmetry.space_group_name_H-M   'P 1'
#
loop_
_entity.id
_entity.type
_entity.pdbx_description
1 polymer ?
#
loop_
_entity_poly.entity_id
_entity_poly.type
_entity_poly.pdbx_seq_one_letter_code
_entity_poly.pdbx_strand_id
1 'polypeptide(L)'
;MTFFHWGEFDPNLSVTSWFVSSRTLKIFRVVVTVYSWIILIGHLLDYGLYTHSLAQYVHYHAIIPFVYWGLLSQAFLKENNPWFIWLINVSVHGMEFVTMMIELFLNRQLMKKSFVFITIPIQILFMFEAFLVYDEHNFWIYDFLDWHRGSPGEVASRYIGFFLAFIAVYFLVYGIHAFRDFIGRKKKKSQKSSENIAMSAVA
;
A
#
# COMPACT_ATOMS: atom_id res chain seq x y z
N MET A 1 -24.59 -12.88 9.89
CA MET A 1 -23.72 -11.75 9.54
C MET A 1 -22.29 -12.24 9.49
N THR A 2 -21.59 -12.10 8.37
CA THR A 2 -20.15 -12.38 8.31
C THR A 2 -19.41 -11.10 8.67
N PHE A 3 -18.74 -11.06 9.81
CA PHE A 3 -18.02 -9.88 10.34
C PHE A 3 -17.07 -9.22 9.31
N PHE A 4 -16.49 -10.04 8.44
CA PHE A 4 -15.58 -9.61 7.38
C PHE A 4 -16.26 -9.34 6.03
N HIS A 5 -17.57 -9.52 5.89
CA HIS A 5 -18.29 -9.21 4.64
C HIS A 5 -17.69 -9.88 3.38
N TRP A 6 -17.10 -11.07 3.50
CA TRP A 6 -16.43 -11.76 2.39
C TRP A 6 -17.32 -11.97 1.15
N GLY A 7 -18.63 -12.14 1.37
CA GLY A 7 -19.61 -12.27 0.28
C GLY A 7 -19.98 -10.97 -0.44
N GLU A 8 -19.47 -9.82 0.01
CA GLU A 8 -19.72 -8.52 -0.61
C GLU A 8 -18.58 -8.11 -1.58
N PHE A 9 -17.66 -9.02 -1.89
CA PHE A 9 -16.67 -8.80 -2.92
C PHE A 9 -17.34 -8.74 -4.30
N ASP A 10 -17.20 -7.60 -4.98
CA ASP A 10 -17.66 -7.43 -6.36
C ASP A 10 -16.45 -7.33 -7.30
N PRO A 11 -16.17 -8.37 -8.11
CA PRO A 11 -15.04 -8.36 -9.04
C PRO A 11 -15.14 -7.22 -10.06
N ASN A 12 -16.33 -6.76 -10.41
CA ASN A 12 -16.49 -5.66 -11.37
C ASN A 12 -16.03 -4.32 -10.79
N LEU A 13 -16.22 -4.10 -9.49
CA LEU A 13 -15.72 -2.89 -8.84
C LEU A 13 -14.19 -2.87 -8.80
N SER A 14 -13.57 -4.04 -8.68
CA SER A 14 -12.11 -4.15 -8.65
C SER A 14 -11.47 -3.69 -9.97
N VAL A 15 -12.18 -3.70 -11.11
CA VAL A 15 -11.67 -3.34 -12.45
C VAL A 15 -12.29 -2.10 -13.08
N THR A 16 -13.09 -1.34 -12.33
CA THR A 16 -13.76 -0.14 -12.84
C THR A 16 -13.40 1.11 -12.04
N SER A 17 -13.58 2.28 -12.65
CA SER A 17 -13.35 3.59 -12.02
C SER A 17 -14.59 4.48 -12.13
N TRP A 18 -14.66 5.49 -11.27
CA TRP A 18 -15.59 6.62 -11.41
C TRP A 18 -15.09 7.68 -12.39
N PHE A 19 -13.78 7.73 -12.66
CA PHE A 19 -13.16 8.87 -13.34
C PHE A 19 -12.49 8.52 -14.66
N VAL A 20 -12.12 7.25 -14.87
CA VAL A 20 -11.46 6.77 -16.08
C VAL A 20 -12.16 5.54 -16.65
N SER A 21 -11.91 5.26 -17.93
CA SER A 21 -12.46 4.06 -18.57
C SER A 21 -11.82 2.78 -18.03
N SER A 22 -12.55 1.66 -18.05
CA SER A 22 -12.00 0.36 -17.67
C SER A 22 -10.84 -0.08 -18.57
N ARG A 23 -10.81 0.36 -19.84
CA ARG A 23 -9.69 0.10 -20.75
C ARG A 23 -8.42 0.80 -20.27
N THR A 24 -8.52 2.05 -19.85
CA THR A 24 -7.40 2.82 -19.30
C THR A 24 -6.83 2.16 -18.05
N LEU A 25 -7.69 1.75 -17.10
CA LEU A 25 -7.24 1.01 -15.91
C LEU A 25 -6.56 -0.31 -16.25
N LYS A 26 -7.10 -1.06 -17.21
CA LYS A 26 -6.53 -2.34 -17.64
C LYS A 26 -5.13 -2.15 -18.22
N ILE A 27 -4.93 -1.16 -19.09
CA ILE A 27 -3.61 -0.86 -19.66
C ILE A 27 -2.63 -0.49 -18.55
N PHE A 28 -3.01 0.42 -17.66
CA PHE A 28 -2.19 0.81 -16.51
C PHE A 28 -1.76 -0.40 -15.67
N ARG A 29 -2.71 -1.28 -15.31
CA ARG A 29 -2.41 -2.46 -14.51
C ARG A 29 -1.51 -3.46 -15.22
N VAL A 30 -1.67 -3.66 -16.52
CA VAL A 30 -0.75 -4.49 -17.30
C VAL A 30 0.68 -3.94 -17.23
N VAL A 31 0.86 -2.62 -17.38
CA VAL A 31 2.16 -1.97 -17.25
C VAL A 31 2.75 -2.18 -15.86
N VAL A 32 1.96 -1.93 -14.80
CA VAL A 32 2.39 -2.14 -13.42
C VAL A 32 2.74 -3.61 -13.17
N THR A 33 1.92 -4.55 -13.63
CA THR A 33 2.18 -5.99 -13.46
C THR A 33 3.49 -6.39 -14.14
N VAL A 34 3.73 -5.95 -15.38
CA VAL A 34 5.00 -6.23 -16.08
C VAL A 34 6.18 -5.63 -15.32
N TYR A 35 6.06 -4.39 -14.84
CA TYR A 35 7.09 -3.76 -14.01
C TYR A 35 7.36 -4.55 -12.73
N SER A 36 6.32 -4.92 -11.99
CA SER A 36 6.44 -5.72 -10.76
C SER A 36 7.12 -7.07 -11.01
N TRP A 37 6.83 -7.73 -12.14
CA TRP A 37 7.50 -8.97 -12.53
C TRP A 37 9.00 -8.76 -12.83
N ILE A 38 9.36 -7.69 -13.54
CA ILE A 38 10.77 -7.36 -13.82
C ILE A 38 11.52 -7.13 -12.51
N ILE A 39 10.95 -6.35 -11.60
CA ILE A 39 11.54 -6.09 -10.29
C ILE A 39 11.67 -7.38 -9.48
N LEU A 40 10.63 -8.22 -9.42
CA LEU A 40 10.66 -9.50 -8.72
C LEU A 40 11.77 -10.41 -9.28
N ILE A 41 11.88 -10.54 -10.60
CA ILE A 41 12.92 -11.33 -11.24
C ILE A 41 14.30 -10.73 -10.92
N GLY A 42 14.46 -9.40 -11.00
CA GLY A 42 15.69 -8.72 -10.63
C GLY A 42 16.12 -9.03 -9.20
N HIS A 43 15.20 -8.97 -8.23
CA HIS A 43 15.46 -9.35 -6.85
C HIS A 43 15.78 -10.84 -6.70
N LEU A 44 15.05 -11.73 -7.37
CA LEU A 44 15.34 -13.18 -7.33
C LEU A 44 16.71 -13.51 -7.91
N LEU A 45 17.14 -12.80 -8.95
CA LEU A 45 18.47 -12.96 -9.55
C LEU A 45 19.56 -12.38 -8.64
N ASP A 46 19.38 -11.17 -8.12
CA ASP A 46 20.32 -10.57 -7.17
C ASP A 46 20.50 -11.47 -5.94
N TYR A 47 19.39 -11.95 -5.40
CA TYR A 47 19.38 -12.85 -4.26
C TYR A 47 19.99 -14.22 -4.59
N GLY A 48 19.53 -14.88 -5.66
CA GLY A 48 20.03 -16.18 -6.07
C GLY A 48 21.51 -16.20 -6.49
N LEU A 49 22.05 -15.05 -6.87
CA LEU A 49 23.45 -14.91 -7.26
C LEU A 49 24.34 -14.37 -6.13
N TYR A 50 23.82 -13.62 -5.16
CA TYR A 50 24.65 -12.85 -4.22
C TYR A 50 24.32 -13.02 -2.72
N THR A 51 23.17 -13.53 -2.27
CA THR A 51 22.85 -13.64 -0.82
C THR A 51 21.97 -14.84 -0.43
N HIS A 52 22.18 -15.41 0.77
CA HIS A 52 21.65 -16.72 1.21
C HIS A 52 20.53 -16.71 2.28
N SER A 53 19.73 -15.65 2.50
CA SER A 53 18.51 -15.74 3.37
C SER A 53 17.16 -15.25 2.79
N LEU A 54 16.17 -16.17 2.64
CA LEU A 54 14.87 -15.94 1.96
C LEU A 54 13.85 -15.16 2.83
N ALA A 55 14.26 -14.68 4.00
CA ALA A 55 13.35 -14.35 5.10
C ALA A 55 12.67 -12.97 5.02
N GLN A 56 13.04 -12.09 4.08
CA GLN A 56 12.70 -10.66 4.18
C GLN A 56 11.56 -10.14 3.28
N TYR A 57 10.79 -11.01 2.60
CA TYR A 57 9.97 -10.54 1.46
C TYR A 57 8.47 -10.78 1.56
N VAL A 58 7.82 -10.14 2.54
CA VAL A 58 6.36 -9.93 2.54
C VAL A 58 6.06 -8.43 2.64
N HIS A 59 5.70 -7.80 1.53
CA HIS A 59 5.65 -6.34 1.38
C HIS A 59 4.34 -5.68 1.85
N TYR A 60 4.48 -4.54 2.52
CA TYR A 60 3.41 -3.67 3.02
C TYR A 60 3.28 -2.39 2.16
N HIS A 61 2.46 -2.45 1.11
CA HIS A 61 2.50 -1.48 0.01
C HIS A 61 2.12 -0.01 0.34
N ALA A 62 1.52 0.28 1.49
CA ALA A 62 1.11 1.64 1.82
C ALA A 62 2.09 2.39 2.72
N ILE A 63 2.66 1.69 3.69
CA ILE A 63 3.43 2.32 4.77
C ILE A 63 4.92 2.29 4.46
N ILE A 64 5.39 1.28 3.71
CA ILE A 64 6.77 1.24 3.22
C ILE A 64 7.11 2.51 2.45
N PRO A 65 6.29 3.03 1.51
CA PRO A 65 6.64 4.28 0.86
C PRO A 65 6.65 5.48 1.81
N PHE A 66 5.75 5.56 2.79
CA PHE A 66 5.77 6.67 3.77
C PHE A 66 6.99 6.61 4.70
N VAL A 67 7.37 5.42 5.17
CA VAL A 67 8.57 5.21 5.98
C VAL A 67 9.82 5.45 5.13
N TYR A 68 9.84 4.94 3.91
CA TYR A 68 10.95 5.16 2.99
C TYR A 68 11.12 6.64 2.67
N TRP A 69 10.11 7.29 2.10
CA TRP A 69 10.22 8.70 1.71
C TRP A 69 10.32 9.63 2.91
N GLY A 70 9.63 9.33 4.01
CA GLY A 70 9.62 10.17 5.21
C GLY A 70 10.85 10.02 6.10
N LEU A 71 11.45 8.83 6.19
CA LEU A 71 12.51 8.53 7.17
C LEU A 71 13.81 8.01 6.55
N LEU A 72 13.76 7.22 5.46
CA LEU A 72 14.93 6.49 4.94
C LEU A 72 15.54 7.11 3.66
N SER A 73 14.78 7.88 2.89
CA SER A 73 15.17 8.37 1.56
C SER A 73 16.39 9.28 1.61
N GLN A 74 16.55 10.04 2.70
CA GLN A 74 17.69 10.93 2.91
C GLN A 74 19.04 10.21 2.91
N ALA A 75 19.11 8.97 3.42
CA ALA A 75 20.33 8.18 3.41
C ALA A 75 20.65 7.73 1.97
N PHE A 76 19.65 7.19 1.27
CA PHE A 76 19.77 6.70 -0.10
C PHE A 76 20.10 7.79 -1.13
N LEU A 77 19.52 8.99 -0.97
CA LEU A 77 19.75 10.12 -1.87
C LEU A 77 21.14 10.75 -1.70
N LYS A 78 21.80 10.52 -0.55
CA LYS A 78 23.15 11.04 -0.26
C LYS A 78 24.26 10.09 -0.65
N GLU A 79 23.95 8.81 -0.81
CA GLU A 79 24.91 7.80 -1.26
C GLU A 79 24.99 7.76 -2.80
N ASN A 80 26.22 7.68 -3.33
CA ASN A 80 26.50 7.51 -4.76
C ASN A 80 26.22 6.05 -5.18
N ASN A 81 25.00 5.58 -4.94
CA ASN A 81 24.58 4.22 -5.18
C ASN A 81 24.65 3.87 -6.67
N PRO A 82 25.07 2.64 -7.04
CA PRO A 82 24.98 2.17 -8.41
C PRO A 82 23.56 2.32 -8.96
N TRP A 83 23.43 2.61 -10.26
CA TRP A 83 22.12 2.86 -10.89
C TRP A 83 21.11 1.72 -10.68
N PHE A 84 21.57 0.47 -10.57
CA PHE A 84 20.71 -0.68 -10.34
C PHE A 84 20.16 -0.74 -8.90
N ILE A 85 20.94 -0.30 -7.90
CA ILE A 85 20.49 -0.15 -6.50
C ILE A 85 19.43 0.93 -6.40
N TRP A 86 19.62 2.04 -7.12
CA TRP A 86 18.61 3.10 -7.21
C TRP A 86 17.30 2.58 -7.83
N LEU A 87 17.40 1.78 -8.89
CA LEU A 87 16.26 1.15 -9.54
C LEU A 87 15.51 0.20 -8.58
N ILE A 88 16.20 -0.75 -7.93
CA ILE A 88 15.52 -1.78 -7.12
C ILE A 88 15.06 -1.29 -5.74
N ASN A 89 15.58 -0.17 -5.22
CA ASN A 89 15.17 0.36 -3.91
C ASN A 89 14.34 1.65 -4.05
N VAL A 90 14.95 2.73 -4.52
CA VAL A 90 14.31 4.05 -4.59
C VAL A 90 13.11 4.01 -5.53
N SER A 91 13.30 3.44 -6.73
CA SER A 91 12.24 3.42 -7.73
C SER A 91 11.14 2.42 -7.40
N VAL A 92 11.44 1.32 -6.69
CA VAL A 92 10.42 0.37 -6.22
C VAL A 92 9.47 1.06 -5.24
N HIS A 93 9.99 1.73 -4.21
CA HIS A 93 9.13 2.44 -3.26
C HIS A 93 8.40 3.64 -3.87
N GLY A 94 9.03 4.34 -4.81
CA GLY A 94 8.37 5.38 -5.60
C GLY A 94 7.21 4.84 -6.44
N MET A 95 7.43 3.72 -7.13
CA MET A 95 6.42 3.06 -7.96
C MET A 95 5.30 2.44 -7.13
N GLU A 96 5.61 1.87 -5.96
CA GLU A 96 4.61 1.42 -4.99
C GLU A 96 3.73 2.58 -4.55
N PHE A 97 4.32 3.72 -4.19
CA PHE A 97 3.56 4.92 -3.82
C PHE A 97 2.63 5.39 -4.94
N VAL A 98 3.16 5.54 -6.16
CA VAL A 98 2.39 5.99 -7.32
C VAL A 98 1.26 5.00 -7.63
N THR A 99 1.56 3.71 -7.63
CA THR A 99 0.58 2.65 -7.89
C THR A 99 -0.51 2.65 -6.82
N MET A 100 -0.13 2.76 -5.54
CA MET A 100 -1.08 2.89 -4.44
C MET A 100 -1.96 4.12 -4.63
N MET A 101 -1.39 5.29 -4.96
CA MET A 101 -2.18 6.50 -5.17
C MET A 101 -3.19 6.31 -6.31
N ILE A 102 -2.77 5.69 -7.42
CA ILE A 102 -3.65 5.41 -8.54
C ILE A 102 -4.77 4.45 -8.12
N GLU A 103 -4.47 3.36 -7.42
CA GLU A 103 -5.49 2.42 -6.94
C GLU A 103 -6.43 3.08 -5.90
N LEU A 104 -5.89 3.88 -4.98
CA LEU A 104 -6.64 4.61 -3.97
C LEU A 104 -7.68 5.55 -4.61
N PHE A 105 -7.28 6.31 -5.63
CA PHE A 105 -8.16 7.29 -6.27
C PHE A 105 -9.02 6.73 -7.40
N LEU A 106 -8.57 5.70 -8.12
CA LEU A 106 -9.25 5.23 -9.32
C LEU A 106 -10.00 3.90 -9.16
N ASN A 107 -9.60 3.00 -8.26
CA ASN A 107 -10.31 1.73 -8.05
C ASN A 107 -11.71 1.99 -7.45
N ARG A 108 -12.71 1.13 -7.69
CA ARG A 108 -14.04 1.23 -7.06
C ARG A 108 -14.27 0.23 -5.94
N GLN A 109 -13.27 -0.56 -5.61
CA GLN A 109 -13.38 -1.56 -4.57
C GLN A 109 -13.72 -0.92 -3.22
N LEU A 110 -14.73 -1.51 -2.57
CA LEU A 110 -15.22 -1.07 -1.29
C LEU A 110 -14.32 -1.57 -0.18
N MET A 111 -13.75 -0.64 0.58
CA MET A 111 -12.99 -0.96 1.78
C MET A 111 -13.97 -1.20 2.94
N LYS A 112 -13.71 -2.22 3.77
CA LYS A 112 -14.57 -2.60 4.90
C LYS A 112 -13.90 -2.21 6.20
N LYS A 113 -14.56 -1.46 7.09
CA LYS A 113 -13.96 -1.04 8.37
C LYS A 113 -13.42 -2.22 9.19
N SER A 114 -14.10 -3.37 9.14
CA SER A 114 -13.68 -4.59 9.86
C SER A 114 -12.36 -5.19 9.38
N PHE A 115 -11.84 -4.81 8.21
CA PHE A 115 -10.51 -5.28 7.77
C PHE A 115 -9.36 -4.69 8.59
N VAL A 116 -9.60 -3.68 9.44
CA VAL A 116 -8.61 -3.23 10.43
C VAL A 116 -8.17 -4.38 11.35
N PHE A 117 -9.07 -5.33 11.65
CA PHE A 117 -8.77 -6.50 12.46
C PHE A 117 -7.91 -7.54 11.73
N ILE A 118 -7.78 -7.43 10.40
CA ILE A 118 -6.81 -8.20 9.61
C ILE A 118 -5.48 -7.43 9.58
N THR A 119 -5.53 -6.11 9.45
CA THR A 119 -4.33 -5.26 9.48
C THR A 119 -3.56 -5.35 10.80
N ILE A 120 -4.26 -5.44 11.93
CA ILE A 120 -3.63 -5.51 13.27
C ILE A 120 -2.70 -6.73 13.43
N PRO A 121 -3.14 -7.98 13.19
CA PRO A 121 -2.25 -9.15 13.24
C PRO A 121 -1.08 -9.05 12.29
N ILE A 122 -1.32 -8.56 11.05
CA ILE A 122 -0.26 -8.39 10.06
C ILE A 122 0.80 -7.40 10.58
N GLN A 123 0.37 -6.29 11.19
CA GLN A 123 1.31 -5.35 11.80
C GLN A 123 2.09 -5.94 12.99
N ILE A 124 1.47 -6.78 13.81
CA ILE A 124 2.17 -7.45 14.91
C ILE A 124 3.24 -8.38 14.35
N LEU A 125 2.92 -9.14 13.28
CA LEU A 125 3.88 -9.99 12.59
C LEU A 125 5.04 -9.18 11.99
N PHE A 126 4.78 -8.02 11.41
CA PHE A 126 5.81 -7.09 10.94
C PHE A 126 6.77 -6.65 12.06
N MET A 127 6.22 -6.25 13.21
CA MET A 127 7.07 -5.86 14.34
C MET A 127 7.86 -7.04 14.87
N PHE A 128 7.27 -8.24 14.88
CA PHE A 128 7.95 -9.47 15.29
C PHE A 128 9.10 -9.86 14.36
N GLU A 129 8.94 -9.68 13.05
CA GLU A 129 10.00 -9.90 12.05
C GLU A 129 11.26 -9.08 12.38
N ALA A 130 11.13 -7.83 12.84
CA ALA A 130 12.28 -7.02 13.24
C ALA A 130 13.10 -7.66 14.39
N PHE A 131 12.44 -8.36 15.32
CA PHE A 131 13.13 -9.12 16.37
C PHE A 131 13.82 -10.36 15.82
N LEU A 132 13.18 -11.09 14.90
CA LEU A 132 13.80 -12.26 14.26
C LEU A 132 15.06 -11.87 13.47
N VAL A 133 15.01 -10.75 12.74
CA VAL A 133 16.18 -10.21 12.03
C VAL A 133 17.29 -9.83 13.00
N TYR A 134 16.96 -9.24 14.15
CA TYR A 134 17.95 -8.92 15.17
C TYR A 134 18.57 -10.17 15.79
N ASP A 135 17.78 -11.20 16.10
CA ASP A 135 18.25 -12.46 16.66
C ASP A 135 19.25 -13.17 15.73
N GLU A 136 18.94 -13.21 14.43
CA GLU A 136 19.78 -13.86 13.43
C GLU A 136 21.02 -13.04 13.07
N HIS A 137 20.87 -11.73 12.86
CA HIS A 137 21.91 -10.89 12.25
C HIS A 137 22.54 -9.87 13.20
N ASN A 138 22.09 -9.79 14.45
CA ASN A 138 22.58 -8.88 15.49
C ASN A 138 22.52 -7.39 15.08
N PHE A 139 21.58 -7.01 14.21
CA PHE A 139 21.30 -5.61 13.87
C PHE A 139 19.79 -5.35 13.74
N TRP A 140 19.37 -4.13 14.06
CA TRP A 140 17.97 -3.72 13.88
C TRP A 140 17.74 -3.21 12.47
N ILE A 141 16.79 -3.82 11.77
CA ILE A 141 16.41 -3.39 10.41
C ILE A 141 15.80 -1.98 10.38
N TYR A 142 15.22 -1.53 11.49
CA TYR A 142 14.70 -0.17 11.66
C TYR A 142 15.15 0.42 13.00
N ASP A 143 15.89 1.53 12.95
CA ASP A 143 16.35 2.26 14.15
C ASP A 143 15.23 2.60 15.14
N PHE A 144 14.02 2.90 14.65
CA PHE A 144 12.89 3.25 15.50
C PHE A 144 12.28 2.04 16.23
N LEU A 145 12.60 0.82 15.80
CA LEU A 145 12.27 -0.43 16.49
C LEU A 145 13.44 -0.96 17.32
N ASP A 146 14.55 -0.23 17.44
CA ASP A 146 15.65 -0.67 18.29
C ASP A 146 15.21 -0.72 19.77
N TRP A 147 15.16 -1.94 20.32
CA TRP A 147 14.77 -2.20 21.70
C TRP A 147 15.83 -1.72 22.71
N HIS A 148 17.09 -1.61 22.30
CA HIS A 148 18.22 -1.23 23.16
C HIS A 148 18.42 0.28 23.20
N ARG A 149 17.66 1.04 22.41
CA ARG A 149 17.83 2.49 22.27
C ARG A 149 16.85 3.28 23.13
N GLY A 150 17.38 3.93 24.17
CA GLY A 150 16.62 4.84 25.04
C GLY A 150 16.02 4.16 26.27
N SER A 151 15.23 4.92 27.02
CA SER A 151 14.57 4.44 28.24
C SER A 151 13.42 3.47 27.93
N PRO A 152 13.01 2.61 28.88
CA PRO A 152 11.87 1.71 28.69
C PRO A 152 10.57 2.42 28.24
N GLY A 153 10.34 3.65 28.73
CA GLY A 153 9.19 4.46 28.34
C GLY A 153 9.27 4.94 26.89
N GLU A 154 10.46 5.35 26.43
CA GLU A 154 10.68 5.75 25.03
C GLU A 154 10.50 4.56 24.09
N VAL A 155 11.07 3.40 24.43
CA VAL A 155 10.88 2.16 23.67
C VAL A 155 9.40 1.83 23.54
N ALA A 156 8.67 1.73 24.66
CA ALA A 156 7.24 1.45 24.66
C ALA A 156 6.44 2.45 23.81
N SER A 157 6.77 3.74 23.89
CA SER A 157 6.09 4.78 23.13
C SER A 157 6.28 4.62 21.61
N ARG A 158 7.44 4.15 21.14
CA ARG A 158 7.69 3.93 19.71
C ARG A 158 6.85 2.79 19.17
N TYR A 159 6.79 1.65 19.87
CA TYR A 159 5.97 0.51 19.45
C TYR A 159 4.47 0.83 19.49
N ILE A 160 3.98 1.42 20.58
CA ILE A 160 2.57 1.83 20.69
C ILE A 160 2.23 2.90 19.66
N GLY A 161 3.09 3.90 19.50
CA GLY A 161 2.92 4.97 18.53
C GLY A 161 2.86 4.45 17.10
N PHE A 162 3.77 3.53 16.74
CA PHE A 162 3.77 2.86 15.44
C PHE A 162 2.50 2.02 15.23
N PHE A 163 2.06 1.28 16.25
CA PHE A 163 0.78 0.55 16.23
C PHE A 163 -0.41 1.46 15.94
N LEU A 164 -0.54 2.55 16.69
CA LEU A 164 -1.63 3.51 16.52
C LEU A 164 -1.55 4.25 15.18
N ALA A 165 -0.34 4.55 14.69
CA ALA A 165 -0.14 5.21 13.40
C ALA A 165 -0.69 4.37 12.23
N PHE A 166 -0.49 3.04 12.24
CA PHE A 166 -1.04 2.16 11.21
C PHE A 166 -2.57 2.13 11.23
N ILE A 167 -3.16 2.06 12.42
CA ILE A 167 -4.63 2.11 12.57
C ILE A 167 -5.15 3.45 12.04
N ALA A 168 -4.48 4.55 12.36
CA ALA A 168 -4.85 5.87 11.86
C ALA A 168 -4.75 5.96 10.33
N VAL A 169 -3.64 5.48 9.73
CA VAL A 169 -3.45 5.42 8.28
C VAL A 169 -4.53 4.55 7.61
N TYR A 170 -4.88 3.42 8.21
CA TYR A 170 -5.97 2.57 7.71
C TYR A 170 -7.29 3.34 7.60
N PHE A 171 -7.66 4.07 8.66
CA PHE A 171 -8.90 4.85 8.65
C PHE A 171 -8.82 6.09 7.74
N LEU A 172 -7.64 6.67 7.57
CA LEU A 172 -7.40 7.73 6.58
C LEU A 172 -7.66 7.21 5.15
N VAL A 173 -7.07 6.07 4.78
CA VAL A 173 -7.27 5.42 3.48
C VAL A 173 -8.74 5.05 3.29
N TYR A 174 -9.38 4.48 4.33
CA TYR A 174 -10.81 4.20 4.33
C TYR A 174 -11.64 5.47 4.05
N GLY A 175 -11.30 6.59 4.70
CA GLY A 175 -11.94 7.89 4.48
C GLY A 175 -11.81 8.38 3.04
N ILE A 176 -10.62 8.24 2.45
CA ILE A 176 -10.38 8.61 1.04
C ILE A 176 -11.23 7.75 0.09
N HIS A 177 -11.30 6.43 0.29
CA HIS A 177 -12.18 5.55 -0.49
C HIS A 177 -13.65 5.96 -0.35
N ALA A 178 -14.11 6.21 0.88
CA ALA A 178 -15.49 6.60 1.16
C ALA A 178 -15.84 7.94 0.49
N PHE A 179 -14.93 8.92 0.54
CA PHE A 179 -15.09 10.22 -0.09
C PHE A 179 -15.09 10.13 -1.62
N ARG A 180 -14.15 9.37 -2.20
CA ARG A 180 -14.10 9.07 -3.64
C ARG A 180 -15.42 8.50 -4.13
N ASP A 181 -15.95 7.49 -3.43
CA ASP A 181 -17.20 6.83 -3.82
C ASP A 181 -18.42 7.73 -3.63
N PHE A 182 -18.41 8.61 -2.64
CA PHE A 182 -19.42 9.65 -2.49
C PHE A 182 -19.46 10.58 -3.71
N ILE A 183 -18.31 11.08 -4.16
CA ILE A 183 -18.21 11.90 -5.38
C ILE A 183 -18.71 11.12 -6.60
N GLY A 184 -18.25 9.87 -6.77
CA GLY A 184 -18.60 9.03 -7.90
C GLY A 184 -20.11 8.76 -8.02
N ARG A 185 -20.76 8.43 -6.89
CA ARG A 185 -22.22 8.23 -6.84
C ARG A 185 -23.00 9.51 -7.16
N LYS A 186 -22.54 10.67 -6.68
CA LYS A 186 -23.18 11.97 -6.98
C LYS A 186 -23.15 12.28 -8.48
N LYS A 187 -22.00 12.06 -9.15
CA LYS A 187 -21.87 12.24 -10.61
C LYS A 187 -22.81 11.33 -11.39
N LYS A 188 -22.86 10.03 -11.06
CA LYS A 188 -23.73 9.05 -11.73
C LYS A 188 -25.22 9.40 -11.62
N LYS A 189 -25.67 9.86 -10.44
CA LYS A 189 -27.07 10.28 -10.23
C LYS A 189 -27.43 11.50 -11.09
N SER A 190 -26.53 12.48 -11.18
CA SER A 190 -26.71 13.67 -12.02
C SER A 190 -26.87 13.28 -13.49
N GLN A 191 -26.00 12.42 -14.01
CA GLN A 191 -26.05 11.97 -15.40
C GLN A 191 -27.37 11.27 -15.75
N LYS A 192 -27.82 10.34 -14.90
CA LYS A 192 -29.09 9.63 -15.11
C LYS A 192 -30.29 10.58 -15.11
N SER A 193 -30.27 11.62 -14.26
CA SER A 193 -31.31 12.64 -14.24
C SER A 193 -31.38 13.42 -15.55
N SER A 194 -30.23 13.80 -16.10
CA SER A 194 -30.14 14.50 -17.39
C SER A 194 -30.61 13.64 -18.56
N GLU A 195 -30.24 12.35 -18.58
CA GLU A 195 -30.70 11.38 -19.60
C GLU A 195 -32.22 11.20 -19.58
N ASN A 196 -32.81 11.07 -18.38
CA ASN A 196 -34.27 10.95 -18.23
C ASN A 196 -35.02 12.19 -18.75
N ILE A 197 -34.52 13.39 -18.46
CA ILE A 197 -35.11 14.66 -18.94
C ILE A 197 -35.03 14.72 -20.47
N ALA A 198 -33.87 14.35 -21.05
CA ALA A 198 -33.69 14.33 -22.50
C ALA A 198 -34.64 13.34 -23.19
N MET A 199 -34.83 12.14 -22.65
CA MET A 199 -35.77 11.17 -23.20
C MET A 199 -37.24 11.66 -23.13
N SER A 200 -37.63 12.33 -22.05
CA SER A 200 -38.98 12.90 -21.95
C SER A 200 -39.25 14.07 -22.89
N ALA A 201 -38.20 14.74 -23.40
CA ALA A 201 -38.34 15.86 -24.33
C ALA A 201 -38.48 15.39 -25.79
N VAL A 202 -38.17 14.12 -26.09
CA VAL A 202 -38.20 13.53 -27.43
C VAL A 202 -39.41 12.60 -27.63
N ALA A 203 -40.14 12.28 -26.56
CA ALA A 203 -41.37 11.49 -26.56
C ALA A 203 -42.60 12.38 -26.73
#